data_AF-A0A120FHX9-F1
#
_entry.id   AF-A0A120FHX9-F1
#
_cell.length_a   1.000
_cell.length_b   1.000
_cell.length_c   1.000
_cell.angle_alpha   90.00
_cell.angle_beta   90.00
_cell.angle_gamma   90.00
#
_symmetry.space_group_name_H-M   'P 1'
#
loop_
_entity.id
_entity.type
_entity.pdbx_description
1 polymer ?
#
loop_
_entity_poly.entity_id
_entity_poly.type
_entity_poly.pdbx_seq_one_letter_code
_entity_poly.pdbx_strand_id
1 'polypeptide(L)'
;MSKLLLALAPTLLLALSVSPTALAETRPLSEITKKTEARILRDNLKPNVACYKEILEDFQERKIKKADIYVTFDDPQVEGIGIGIAETDENYSCEGGEMRAWEAGKYEVVKKFR
;
A
#
# COMPACT_ATOMS: atom_id res chain seq x y z
N MET A 1 23.66 -33.31 -58.83
CA MET A 1 23.98 -32.06 -58.11
C MET A 1 22.66 -31.44 -57.66
N SER A 2 22.42 -31.32 -56.36
CA SER A 2 21.75 -30.16 -55.73
C SER A 2 21.63 -30.40 -54.24
N LYS A 3 22.35 -29.57 -53.49
CA LYS A 3 22.32 -29.44 -52.02
C LYS A 3 21.19 -28.48 -51.66
N LEU A 4 20.41 -28.74 -50.61
CA LEU A 4 19.67 -27.73 -49.84
C LEU A 4 19.36 -28.36 -48.47
N LEU A 5 20.25 -28.18 -47.49
CA LEU A 5 20.28 -27.10 -46.49
C LEU A 5 19.24 -27.31 -45.38
N LEU A 6 19.74 -27.84 -44.25
CA LEU A 6 19.05 -27.89 -42.96
C LEU A 6 18.67 -26.47 -42.53
N ALA A 7 17.38 -26.22 -42.30
CA ALA A 7 16.91 -25.06 -41.56
C ALA A 7 16.90 -25.41 -40.06
N LEU A 8 17.91 -24.93 -39.33
CA LEU A 8 17.90 -24.84 -37.88
C LEU A 8 17.03 -23.64 -37.49
N ALA A 9 15.81 -23.90 -37.01
CA ALA A 9 14.98 -22.86 -36.41
C ALA A 9 15.50 -22.56 -34.99
N PRO A 10 15.80 -21.30 -34.63
CA PRO A 10 16.16 -20.95 -33.28
C PRO A 10 14.89 -20.89 -32.43
N THR A 11 14.76 -21.82 -31.48
CA THR A 11 13.76 -21.76 -30.42
C THR A 11 14.05 -20.54 -29.53
N LEU A 12 13.34 -19.44 -29.77
CA LEU A 12 13.28 -18.33 -28.81
C LEU A 12 12.60 -18.85 -27.53
N LEU A 13 13.41 -19.16 -26.51
CA LEU A 13 12.89 -19.26 -25.14
C LEU A 13 12.54 -17.83 -24.68
N LEU A 14 11.25 -17.50 -24.71
CA LEU A 14 10.71 -16.37 -23.95
C LEU A 14 10.85 -16.70 -22.47
N ALA A 15 11.92 -16.21 -21.85
CA ALA A 15 12.03 -16.11 -20.41
C ALA A 15 11.01 -15.05 -19.92
N LEU A 16 9.81 -15.50 -19.56
CA LEU A 16 8.86 -14.70 -18.79
C LEU A 16 9.47 -14.45 -17.41
N SER A 17 10.18 -13.34 -17.26
CA SER A 17 10.50 -12.78 -15.95
C SER A 17 9.21 -12.32 -15.29
N VAL A 18 8.61 -13.20 -14.49
CA VAL A 18 7.52 -12.85 -13.59
C VAL A 18 8.13 -12.00 -12.47
N SER A 19 8.10 -10.68 -12.62
CA SER A 19 8.34 -9.78 -11.49
C SER A 19 7.28 -10.10 -10.42
N PRO A 20 7.66 -10.25 -9.14
CA PRO A 20 6.65 -10.36 -8.08
C PRO A 20 5.82 -9.08 -8.13
N THR A 21 4.54 -9.19 -8.47
CA THR A 21 3.58 -8.10 -8.26
C THR A 21 3.60 -7.81 -6.77
N ALA A 22 4.09 -6.64 -6.37
CA ALA A 22 3.95 -6.16 -5.01
C ALA A 22 2.44 -6.22 -4.69
N LEU A 23 2.08 -6.98 -3.65
CA LEU A 23 0.70 -7.06 -3.20
C LEU A 23 0.56 -6.11 -2.03
N ALA A 24 -0.59 -5.43 -1.94
CA ALA A 24 -0.95 -4.64 -0.77
C ALA A 24 -0.84 -5.52 0.48
N GLU A 25 -0.02 -5.09 1.44
CA GLU A 25 0.10 -5.72 2.76
C GLU A 25 -0.84 -5.00 3.72
N THR A 26 -1.70 -5.76 4.42
CA THR A 26 -2.53 -5.24 5.52
C THR A 26 -2.15 -5.92 6.82
N ARG A 27 -1.81 -5.14 7.85
CA ARG A 27 -1.35 -5.65 9.15
C ARG A 27 -1.97 -4.87 10.31
N PRO A 28 -2.26 -5.52 11.45
CA PRO A 28 -2.53 -4.82 12.69
C PRO A 28 -1.34 -3.92 13.07
N LEU A 29 -1.59 -2.72 13.58
CA LEU A 29 -0.57 -1.77 14.00
C LEU A 29 0.31 -2.35 15.11
N SER A 30 -0.23 -3.24 15.95
CA SER A 30 0.54 -3.97 16.96
C SER A 30 1.61 -4.89 16.37
N GLU A 31 1.47 -5.32 15.11
CA GLU A 31 2.41 -6.21 14.41
C GLU A 31 3.38 -5.44 13.51
N ILE A 32 3.20 -4.12 13.36
CA ILE A 32 4.10 -3.28 12.57
C ILE A 32 5.41 -3.12 13.34
N THR A 33 6.43 -3.82 12.84
CA THR A 33 7.80 -3.69 13.36
C THR A 33 8.39 -2.32 13.01
N LYS A 34 9.41 -1.89 13.76
CA LYS A 34 10.18 -0.68 13.41
C LYS A 34 10.76 -0.71 12.00
N LYS A 35 11.12 -1.89 11.48
CA LYS A 35 11.63 -2.06 10.12
C LYS A 35 10.52 -1.81 9.08
N THR A 36 9.33 -2.34 9.33
CA THR A 36 8.14 -2.13 8.48
C THR A 36 7.70 -0.69 8.52
N GLU A 37 7.58 -0.09 9.71
CA GLU A 37 7.27 1.34 9.87
C GLU A 37 8.26 2.21 9.11
N ALA A 38 9.56 2.01 9.32
CA ALA A 38 10.59 2.77 8.60
C ALA A 38 10.49 2.60 7.08
N ARG A 39 10.00 1.46 6.58
CA ARG A 39 9.74 1.24 5.16
C ARG A 39 8.54 2.06 4.69
N ILE A 40 7.38 1.92 5.35
CA ILE A 40 6.17 2.70 5.07
C ILE A 40 6.49 4.20 4.99
N LEU A 41 7.27 4.72 5.95
CA LEU A 41 7.63 6.13 6.04
C LEU A 41 8.59 6.59 4.94
N ARG A 42 9.49 5.73 4.46
CA ARG A 42 10.46 6.09 3.39
C ARG A 42 9.84 6.00 2.02
N ASP A 43 8.96 5.03 1.81
CA ASP A 43 8.43 4.68 0.48
C ASP A 43 7.15 5.47 0.16
N ASN A 44 6.75 6.41 1.03
CA ASN A 44 5.61 7.30 0.84
C ASN A 44 6.01 8.77 0.71
N LEU A 45 5.12 9.55 0.09
CA LEU A 45 5.23 11.01 0.04
C LEU A 45 5.15 11.61 1.46
N LYS A 46 5.92 12.69 1.70
CA LYS A 46 5.93 13.39 3.00
C LYS A 46 4.52 13.83 3.46
N PRO A 47 3.64 14.37 2.59
CA PRO A 47 2.27 14.70 2.99
C PRO A 47 1.45 13.49 3.43
N ASN A 48 1.60 12.33 2.77
CA ASN A 48 0.93 11.09 3.17
C ASN A 48 1.42 10.62 4.55
N VAL A 49 2.73 10.73 4.81
CA VAL A 49 3.31 10.41 6.11
C VAL A 49 2.80 11.33 7.22
N ALA A 50 2.61 12.63 6.94
CA ALA A 50 2.03 13.56 7.90
C ALA A 50 0.56 13.21 8.22
N CYS A 51 -0.23 12.91 7.19
CA CYS A 51 -1.59 12.40 7.32
C CYS A 51 -1.65 11.14 8.19
N TYR A 52 -0.79 10.16 7.91
CA TYR A 52 -0.74 8.90 8.63
C TYR A 52 -0.47 9.11 10.12
N LYS A 53 0.50 9.97 10.45
CA LYS A 53 0.82 10.29 11.86
C LYS A 53 -0.35 10.95 12.58
N GLU A 54 -1.04 11.87 11.92
CA GLU A 54 -2.19 12.55 12.52
C GLU A 54 -3.33 11.58 12.86
N ILE A 55 -3.64 10.61 11.99
CA ILE A 55 -4.64 9.57 12.27
C ILE A 55 -4.20 8.71 13.47
N LEU A 56 -2.92 8.32 13.51
CA LEU A 56 -2.40 7.54 14.64
C LEU A 56 -2.43 8.30 15.96
N GLU A 57 -2.20 9.61 15.94
CA GLU A 57 -2.34 10.49 17.10
C GLU A 57 -3.80 10.55 17.57
N ASP A 58 -4.77 10.76 16.67
CA ASP A 58 -6.22 10.71 17.00
C ASP A 58 -6.60 9.37 17.65
N PHE A 59 -6.20 8.25 17.03
CA PHE A 59 -6.52 6.93 17.55
C PHE A 59 -5.88 6.66 18.91
N GLN A 60 -4.68 7.18 19.14
CA GLN A 60 -4.03 7.11 20.44
C GLN A 60 -4.79 7.93 21.50
N GLU A 61 -5.23 9.15 21.17
CA GLU A 61 -6.03 10.00 22.07
C GLU A 61 -7.37 9.35 22.42
N ARG A 62 -8.00 8.70 21.45
CA ARG A 62 -9.22 7.90 21.60
C ARG A 62 -9.00 6.55 22.31
N LYS A 63 -7.74 6.21 22.63
CA LYS A 63 -7.32 4.97 23.29
C LYS A 63 -7.72 3.70 22.53
N ILE A 64 -7.76 3.78 21.21
CA ILE A 64 -7.98 2.61 20.35
C ILE A 64 -6.77 1.67 20.50
N LYS A 65 -7.02 0.37 20.66
CA LYS A 65 -5.93 -0.59 20.82
C LYS A 65 -5.22 -0.76 19.48
N LYS A 66 -3.89 -0.83 19.51
CA LYS A 66 -3.09 -1.06 18.29
C LYS A 66 -3.41 -2.37 17.57
N ALA A 67 -3.92 -3.38 18.28
CA ALA A 67 -4.35 -4.64 17.66
C ALA A 67 -5.62 -4.48 16.83
N ASP A 68 -6.42 -3.45 17.12
CA ASP A 68 -7.69 -3.16 16.43
C ASP A 68 -7.49 -2.11 15.32
N ILE A 69 -6.28 -1.57 15.14
CA ILE A 69 -5.97 -0.63 14.05
C ILE A 69 -5.25 -1.42 12.97
N TYR A 70 -5.78 -1.43 11.75
CA TYR A 70 -5.17 -2.07 10.58
C TYR A 70 -4.56 -1.02 9.67
N VAL A 71 -3.37 -1.29 9.17
CA VAL A 71 -2.68 -0.43 8.20
C VAL A 71 -2.41 -1.22 6.93
N THR A 72 -2.77 -0.63 5.80
CA THR A 72 -2.54 -1.14 4.45
C THR A 72 -1.46 -0.33 3.76
N PHE A 73 -0.44 -0.99 3.21
CA PHE A 73 0.71 -0.37 2.54
C PHE A 73 1.23 -1.27 1.41
N ASP A 74 2.21 -0.80 0.64
CA ASP A 74 2.79 -1.51 -0.51
C ASP A 74 1.73 -1.88 -1.58
N ASP A 75 0.64 -1.11 -1.69
CA ASP A 75 -0.39 -1.30 -2.73
C ASP A 75 0.10 -0.69 -4.06
N PRO A 76 0.27 -1.49 -5.13
CA PRO A 76 0.72 -0.98 -6.43
C PRO A 76 -0.32 -0.11 -7.15
N GLN A 77 -1.58 -0.12 -6.71
CA GLN A 77 -2.67 0.66 -7.29
C GLN A 77 -2.90 1.99 -6.58
N VAL A 78 -2.36 2.16 -5.37
CA VAL A 78 -2.63 3.32 -4.51
C VAL A 78 -1.31 3.90 -4.00
N GLU A 79 -1.04 5.17 -4.35
CA GLU A 79 0.12 5.90 -3.82
C GLU A 79 -0.22 6.50 -2.45
N GLY A 80 -0.27 5.64 -1.43
CA GLY A 80 -0.70 6.04 -0.10
C GLY A 80 -0.64 4.96 0.97
N ILE A 81 -1.29 5.28 2.09
CA ILE A 81 -1.40 4.42 3.26
C ILE A 81 -2.89 4.31 3.60
N GLY A 82 -3.41 3.08 3.73
CA GLY A 82 -4.75 2.82 4.24
C GLY A 82 -4.70 2.58 5.75
N ILE A 83 -5.69 3.05 6.49
CA ILE A 83 -5.82 2.88 7.95
C ILE A 83 -7.27 2.60 8.29
N GLY A 84 -7.58 1.53 9.02
CA GLY A 84 -8.95 1.23 9.46
C GLY A 84 -8.99 0.73 10.90
N ILE A 85 -10.16 0.81 11.54
CA ILE A 85 -10.40 0.23 12.87
C ILE A 85 -11.27 -1.03 12.72
N ALA A 86 -10.82 -2.13 13.33
CA ALA A 86 -11.51 -3.41 13.38
C ALA A 86 -12.95 -3.26 13.91
N GLU A 87 -13.88 -3.98 13.31
CA GLU A 87 -15.29 -4.01 13.73
C GLU A 87 -16.01 -2.64 13.70
N THR A 88 -15.45 -1.68 12.96
CA THR A 88 -16.07 -0.38 12.69
C THR A 88 -16.06 -0.07 11.20
N ASP A 89 -16.89 0.90 10.79
CA ASP A 89 -16.87 1.44 9.42
C ASP A 89 -15.83 2.56 9.25
N GLU A 90 -15.07 2.92 10.31
CA GLU A 90 -14.06 3.98 10.25
C GLU A 90 -12.81 3.52 9.47
N ASN A 91 -12.75 3.95 8.21
CA ASN A 91 -11.65 3.65 7.30
C ASN A 91 -11.14 4.94 6.67
N TYR A 92 -9.83 5.08 6.63
CA TYR A 92 -9.12 6.24 6.11
C TYR A 92 -8.07 5.83 5.09
N SER A 93 -7.76 6.73 4.16
CA SER A 93 -6.52 6.65 3.39
C SER A 93 -5.80 7.99 3.35
N CYS A 94 -4.47 7.92 3.26
CA CYS A 94 -3.58 9.05 3.08
C CYS A 94 -2.97 8.99 1.68
N GLU A 95 -3.59 9.68 0.73
CA GLU A 95 -3.26 9.62 -0.70
C GLU A 95 -3.08 11.03 -1.27
N GLY A 96 -1.96 11.28 -1.95
CA GLY A 96 -1.68 12.59 -2.57
C GLY A 96 -1.71 13.78 -1.59
N GLY A 97 -1.44 13.55 -0.29
CA GLY A 97 -1.56 14.54 0.77
C GLY A 97 -3.00 14.81 1.22
N GLU A 98 -3.97 13.99 0.84
CA GLU A 98 -5.35 14.06 1.31
C GLU A 98 -5.60 12.96 2.33
N MET A 99 -6.20 13.33 3.46
CA MET A 99 -6.86 12.39 4.36
C MET A 99 -8.26 12.15 3.83
N ARG A 100 -8.54 10.92 3.42
CA ARG A 100 -9.82 10.49 2.87
C ARG A 100 -10.52 9.60 3.86
N ALA A 101 -11.73 9.95 4.29
CA ALA A 101 -12.58 9.06 5.07
C ALA A 101 -13.47 8.27 4.12
N TRP A 102 -13.53 6.95 4.26
CA TRP A 102 -14.22 6.03 3.36
C TRP A 102 -15.48 5.46 4.01
N GLU A 103 -16.59 5.50 3.27
CA GLU A 103 -17.85 4.89 3.65
C GLU A 103 -18.54 4.32 2.40
N ALA A 104 -18.96 3.05 2.44
CA ALA A 104 -19.67 2.37 1.36
C ALA A 104 -19.02 2.54 -0.04
N GLY A 105 -17.69 2.48 -0.12
CA GLY A 105 -16.91 2.59 -1.36
C GLY A 105 -16.77 4.00 -1.93
N LYS A 106 -17.23 5.02 -1.21
CA LYS A 106 -17.00 6.44 -1.51
C LYS A 106 -16.08 7.04 -0.46
N TYR A 107 -15.47 8.16 -0.78
CA TYR A 107 -14.70 8.93 0.19
C TYR A 107 -15.07 10.40 0.20
N GLU A 108 -14.80 11.03 1.33
CA GLU A 108 -14.69 12.47 1.47
C GLU A 108 -13.27 12.87 1.88
N VAL A 109 -12.81 14.05 1.44
CA VAL A 109 -11.52 14.59 1.87
C VAL A 109 -11.75 15.40 3.14
N VAL A 110 -11.32 14.86 4.28
CA VAL A 110 -11.50 15.51 5.59
C VAL A 110 -10.38 16.51 5.91
N LYS A 111 -9.18 16.30 5.35
CA LYS A 111 -8.03 17.21 5.54
C LYS A 111 -7.02 17.12 4.41
N LYS A 112 -6.29 18.22 4.17
CA LYS A 112 -5.17 18.29 3.22
C LYS A 112 -3.86 18.64 3.93
N PHE A 113 -2.79 18.00 3.49
CA PHE A 113 -1.41 18.12 3.95
C PHE A 113 -0.56 18.66 2.80
N ARG A 114 0.42 19.50 3.12
CA ARG A 114 1.30 20.17 2.16
C ARG A 114 2.76 19.95 2.53
#